data_AF-A0A7C4M519-F1
#
_entry.id   AF-A0A7C4M519-F1
#
_cell.length_a   1.000
_cell.length_b   1.000
_cell.length_c   1.000
_cell.angle_alpha   90.00
_cell.angle_beta   90.00
_cell.angle_gamma   90.00
#
_symmetry.space_group_name_H-M   'P 1'
#
loop_
_entity.id
_entity.type
_entity.pdbx_description
1 polymer ?
#
loop_
_entity_poly.entity_id
_entity_poly.type
_entity_poly.pdbx_seq_one_letter_code
_entity_poly.pdbx_strand_id
1 'polypeptide(L)' 'MSENSERLLRPREVCQRLGISYSTLSRWVREGRIRAVRTAGGKYRVPEGEV' A
#
# COMPACT_ATOMS: atom_id res chain seq x y z
N MET A 1 11.76 9.55 -20.40
CA MET A 1 11.63 8.26 -19.69
C MET A 1 11.14 8.61 -18.30
N SER A 2 9.86 8.44 -18.02
CA SER A 2 9.30 8.88 -16.74
C SER A 2 9.74 7.90 -15.66
N GLU A 3 10.67 8.36 -14.83
CA GLU A 3 11.13 7.70 -13.63
C GLU A 3 9.94 7.57 -12.68
N ASN A 4 9.21 6.45 -12.75
CA ASN A 4 8.24 6.07 -11.74
C ASN A 4 9.03 5.76 -10.46
N SER A 5 9.44 6.80 -9.74
CA SER A 5 9.73 6.69 -8.31
C SER A 5 8.41 6.30 -7.66
N GLU A 6 8.11 5.00 -7.63
CA GLU A 6 6.90 4.45 -7.04
C GLU A 6 6.84 4.90 -5.59
N ARG A 7 6.03 5.92 -5.33
CA ARG A 7 5.85 6.47 -3.99
C ARG A 7 5.25 5.37 -3.13
N LEU A 8 6.03 4.90 -2.17
CA LEU A 8 5.62 3.91 -1.20
C LEU A 8 4.79 4.59 -0.10
N LEU A 9 3.47 4.44 -0.21
CA LEU A 9 2.50 4.97 0.74
C LEU A 9 2.51 4.16 2.04
N ARG A 10 2.33 4.86 3.15
CA ARG A 10 2.07 4.21 4.44
C ARG A 10 0.66 3.63 4.43
N PRO A 11 0.39 2.55 5.17
CA PRO A 11 -0.95 1.98 5.26
C PRO A 11 -2.05 3.00 5.61
N ARG A 12 -1.72 3.99 6.45
CA ARG A 12 -2.64 5.08 6.80
C ARG A 12 -3.02 5.95 5.59
N GLU A 13 -2.05 6.29 4.75
CA GLU A 13 -2.30 7.09 3.55
C GLU A 13 -3.14 6.31 2.54
N VAL A 14 -2.88 5.01 2.41
CA VAL A 14 -3.64 4.10 1.56
C VAL A 14 -5.11 4.06 2.01
N CYS A 15 -5.34 3.87 3.31
CA CYS A 15 -6.68 3.92 3.88
C CYS A 15 -7.38 5.26 3.62
N GLN A 16 -6.66 6.38 3.74
CA GLN A 16 -7.23 7.71 3.49
C GLN A 16 -7.56 7.94 2.01
N ARG A 17 -6.69 7.52 1.09
CA ARG A 17 -6.91 7.65 -0.35
C ARG A 17 -8.08 6.82 -0.84
N LEU A 18 -8.14 5.56 -0.42
CA LEU A 18 -9.17 4.62 -0.84
C LEU A 18 -10.48 4.80 -0.05
N GLY A 19 -10.45 5.58 1.04
CA GLY A 19 -11.58 5.70 1.97
C GLY A 19 -11.93 4.38 2.66
N ILE A 20 -10.96 3.48 2.83
CA ILE A 20 -11.17 2.15 3.43
C ILE A 20 -10.60 2.08 4.85
N SER A 21 -11.12 1.15 5.64
CA SER A 21 -10.54 0.81 6.94
C SER A 21 -9.24 0.02 6.79
N TYR A 22 -8.41 0.03 7.84
CA TYR A 22 -7.18 -0.75 7.89
C TYR A 22 -7.44 -2.27 7.81
N SER A 23 -8.59 -2.75 8.30
CA SER A 23 -8.98 -4.15 8.17
C SER A 23 -9.25 -4.55 6.72
N THR A 24 -9.90 -3.68 5.94
CA THR A 24 -10.10 -3.87 4.50
C THR A 24 -8.78 -3.87 3.76
N LEU A 25 -7.89 -2.91 4.07
CA LEU A 25 -6.54 -2.87 3.49
C LEU A 25 -5.77 -4.16 3.79
N SER A 26 -5.73 -4.60 5.04
CA SER A 26 -5.06 -5.84 5.46
C SER A 26 -5.65 -7.07 4.74
N ARG A 27 -6.97 -7.12 4.59
CA ARG A 27 -7.66 -8.17 3.84
C ARG A 27 -7.22 -8.18 2.38
N TRP A 28 -7.20 -7.03 1.72
CA TRP A 28 -6.80 -6.92 0.31
C TRP A 28 -5.34 -7.28 0.09
N VAL A 29 -4.45 -6.88 1.00
CA VAL A 29 -3.04 -7.30 0.96
C VAL A 29 -2.92 -8.82 1.12
N ARG A 30 -3.69 -9.43 2.04
CA ARG A 30 -3.72 -10.88 2.23
C ARG A 30 -4.32 -11.63 1.04
N GLU A 31 -5.31 -11.04 0.39
CA GLU A 31 -5.95 -11.57 -0.83
C GLU A 31 -5.10 -11.32 -2.09
N GLY A 32 -4.00 -10.56 -1.99
CA GLY A 32 -3.15 -10.20 -3.13
C GLY A 32 -3.77 -9.16 -4.07
N ARG A 33 -4.86 -8.50 -3.65
CA ARG A 33 -5.54 -7.43 -4.40
C ARG A 33 -4.76 -6.13 -4.42
N ILE A 34 -3.96 -5.89 -3.37
CA ILE A 34 -3.01 -4.77 -3.28
C ILE A 34 -1.64 -5.35 -3.00
N ARG A 35 -0.66 -5.01 -3.83
CA ARG A 35 0.73 -5.36 -3.56
C ARG A 35 1.29 -4.47 -2.46
N ALA A 36 1.85 -5.09 -1.42
CA ALA A 36 2.51 -4.40 -0.33
C ALA A 36 3.97 -4.84 -0.23
N VAL A 37 4.87 -3.87 -0.19
CA VAL A 37 6.30 -4.07 0.02
C VAL A 37 6.59 -4.04 1.52
N ARG A 38 7.16 -5.11 2.05
CA ARG A 38 7.60 -5.15 3.46
C ARG A 38 8.97 -4.50 3.55
N THR A 39 9.10 -3.48 4.38
CA THR A 39 10.41 -2.89 4.68
C THR A 39 11.15 -3.78 5.69
N ALA A 40 12.49 -3.66 5.72
CA ALA A 40 13.34 -4.40 6.64
C ALA A 40 12.94 -4.24 8.13
N GLY A 41 12.21 -3.17 8.49
CA GLY A 41 11.67 -2.94 9.83
C GLY A 41 10.31 -3.58 10.12
N GLY A 42 9.83 -4.49 9.27
CA GLY A 42 8.58 -5.24 9.47
C GLY A 42 7.29 -4.46 9.16
N LYS A 43 7.39 -3.18 8.77
CA LYS A 43 6.26 -2.38 8.31
C LYS A 43 6.04 -2.61 6.82
N TYR A 44 4.80 -2.71 6.38
CA TYR A 44 4.51 -2.75 4.94
C TYR A 44 4.19 -1.34 4.42
N ARG A 45 4.50 -1.16 3.14
CA ARG A 45 4.26 0.03 2.34
C ARG A 45 3.54 -0.40 1.07
N VAL A 46 2.64 0.42 0.57
CA VAL A 46 1.91 0.11 -0.67
C VAL A 46 2.38 1.08 -1.76
N PRO A 47 2.78 0.61 -2.94
CA PRO A 47 3.08 1.48 -4.07
C PRO A 47 1.86 2.33 -4.43
N GLU A 48 2.06 3.63 -4.67
CA GLU A 48 0.98 4.55 -5.08
C GLU A 48 0.26 4.08 -6.35
N GLY A 49 0.93 3.34 -7.25
CA GLY A 49 0.29 2.78 -8.44
C GLY A 49 -0.75 1.68 -8.18
N GLU A 50 -0.83 1.16 -6.96
CA GLU A 50 -1.83 0.14 -6.56
C GLU A 50 -3.05 0.75 -5.85
N VAL A 51 -3.05 2.06 -5.62
CA VAL A 51 -3.99 2.80 -4.75
C VAL A 51 -4.79 3.81 -5.55
#